data_AF-A0A0F5IYC2-F1
#
_entry.id   AF-A0A0F5IYC2-F1
#
_cell.length_a   1.000
_cell.length_b   1.000
_cell.length_c   1.000
_cell.angle_alpha   90.00
_cell.angle_beta   90.00
_cell.angle_gamma   90.00
#
_symmetry.space_group_name_H-M   'P 1'
#
loop_
_entity.id
_entity.type
_entity.pdbx_description
1 polymer ?
#
loop_
_entity_poly.entity_id
_entity_poly.type
_entity_poly.pdbx_seq_one_letter_code
_entity_poly.pdbx_strand_id
1 'polypeptide(L)'
;MNKQRLLQGCLGLGLALTSCAGQRQLTMTVEDIIPGQAITPLEQEPAKASQPSDPDIRNLQIPQLRVDAASVYREMLVYTDPEEGSAPQNITEHLTAFIDYPAGSITLTPQYGNNRAELEILGDHLRPLLASPKGLHIKLTGYASPDGSTKENERLAGNRTIQFKNYLLKQYKLPNNGTVSVDWAGEDWEGLRREVAASDKAYAPQVLAILDGTANADSRRKQLRGLAKGAVYKDLEKTFFARLRRIELTVTGETPAVNAVGQGSVELDELAARLYTAPKTLSQEEFLQIAAVYRPGTEQYREVYELMAYRFPDCRVAQLNAMAAALSLGDKESARIFGQRCAEDPRSYINQGVLLLMDGDVNSACDYFRKAMPENPRQARKNLAVAQELMGQR
;
A
#
# COMPACT_ATOMS: atom_id res chain seq x y z
N MET A 1 35.19 -27.98 38.52
CA MET A 1 36.23 -27.61 39.51
C MET A 1 37.14 -26.54 38.87
N ASN A 2 37.67 -25.60 39.66
CA ASN A 2 38.29 -24.35 39.17
C ASN A 2 39.72 -24.47 38.60
N LYS A 3 40.07 -23.49 37.73
CA LYS A 3 41.29 -22.61 37.70
C LYS A 3 41.75 -22.38 36.24
N GLN A 4 41.70 -21.16 35.67
CA GLN A 4 42.48 -19.91 35.91
C GLN A 4 43.84 -19.80 35.16
N ARG A 5 43.81 -19.05 34.04
CA ARG A 5 44.69 -17.92 33.61
C ARG A 5 46.20 -18.10 33.27
N LEU A 6 46.66 -17.10 32.48
CA LEU A 6 48.05 -16.63 32.15
C LEU A 6 48.70 -17.30 30.90
N LEU A 7 49.42 -16.62 29.98
CA LEU A 7 50.00 -15.24 29.92
C LEU A 7 49.88 -14.53 28.53
N GLN A 8 50.00 -13.18 28.53
CA GLN A 8 50.68 -12.20 27.62
C GLN A 8 51.04 -12.59 26.16
N GLY A 9 51.15 -11.70 25.15
CA GLY A 9 51.17 -10.22 25.02
C GLY A 9 51.62 -9.86 23.56
N CYS A 10 51.82 -8.62 23.07
CA CYS A 10 51.66 -7.23 23.54
C CYS A 10 51.72 -6.23 22.32
N LEU A 11 51.60 -4.91 22.58
CA LEU A 11 51.87 -3.70 21.76
C LEU A 11 50.79 -3.26 20.74
N GLY A 12 50.39 -1.98 20.65
CA GLY A 12 50.66 -0.80 21.49
C GLY A 12 51.14 0.43 20.71
N LEU A 13 50.27 1.45 20.55
CA LEU A 13 50.64 2.85 20.34
C LEU A 13 49.41 3.75 20.55
N GLY A 14 49.58 4.80 21.33
CA GLY A 14 48.59 5.84 21.56
C GLY A 14 49.27 7.19 21.75
N LEU A 15 48.52 8.26 21.56
CA LEU A 15 48.94 9.63 21.86
C LEU A 15 47.83 10.32 22.63
N ALA A 16 48.21 10.96 23.74
CA ALA A 16 47.35 11.77 24.57
C ALA A 16 48.02 13.11 24.81
N LEU A 17 47.23 14.18 24.86
CA LEU A 17 47.64 15.46 25.44
C LEU A 17 46.53 15.97 26.36
N THR A 18 46.94 16.43 27.53
CA THR A 18 46.09 16.97 28.59
C THR A 18 46.42 18.45 28.81
N SER A 19 45.44 19.22 29.27
CA SER A 19 45.69 20.32 30.22
C SER A 19 44.39 20.74 30.92
N CYS A 20 44.49 21.20 32.16
CA CYS A 20 43.38 21.51 33.07
C CYS A 20 43.31 23.02 33.37
N ALA A 21 42.13 23.54 33.74
CA ALA A 21 42.00 24.51 34.85
C ALA A 21 40.53 24.83 35.22
N GLY A 22 40.25 24.90 36.54
CA GLY A 22 39.50 26.03 37.12
C GLY A 22 37.98 25.94 37.28
N GLN A 23 37.49 25.38 38.39
CA GLN A 23 36.21 25.80 38.97
C GLN A 23 36.39 27.10 39.76
N ARG A 24 35.42 28.04 39.71
CA ARG A 24 34.80 28.63 40.92
C ARG A 24 33.57 29.49 40.60
N GLN A 25 32.70 29.56 41.60
CA GLN A 25 31.39 30.19 41.62
C GLN A 25 31.45 31.36 42.62
N LEU A 26 30.94 32.55 42.28
CA LEU A 26 30.80 33.67 43.21
C LEU A 26 29.55 34.51 42.89
N THR A 27 29.02 35.15 43.93
CA THR A 27 27.70 35.81 44.04
C THR A 27 27.84 37.28 44.50
N MET A 28 26.82 38.10 44.19
CA MET A 28 26.58 39.49 44.67
C MET A 28 27.60 40.55 44.18
N THR A 29 27.23 41.81 43.88
CA THR A 29 26.45 42.79 44.66
C THR A 29 25.66 43.80 43.79
N VAL A 30 25.02 44.79 44.45
CA VAL A 30 24.04 45.79 43.95
C VAL A 30 24.67 47.20 43.94
N GLU A 31 23.92 48.21 43.45
CA GLU A 31 24.19 49.67 43.44
C GLU A 31 25.17 50.19 42.34
N ASP A 32 24.92 51.30 41.63
CA ASP A 32 23.74 52.20 41.60
C ASP A 32 23.70 53.09 40.32
N ILE A 33 22.73 54.03 40.27
CA ILE A 33 22.57 55.22 39.39
C ILE A 33 21.65 55.06 38.15
N ILE A 34 20.42 55.59 38.30
CA ILE A 34 19.59 56.20 37.24
C ILE A 34 19.49 57.71 37.58
N PRO A 35 19.25 58.62 36.62
CA PRO A 35 17.86 59.11 36.46
C PRO A 35 17.47 59.42 35.00
N GLY A 36 16.18 59.27 34.66
CA GLY A 36 15.70 59.60 33.32
C GLY A 36 14.29 59.16 32.91
N GLN A 37 13.34 59.01 33.84
CA GLN A 37 11.93 58.86 33.49
C GLN A 37 11.19 60.20 33.59
N ALA A 38 10.30 60.46 32.63
CA ALA A 38 9.22 61.43 32.78
C ALA A 38 7.88 60.66 32.73
N ILE A 39 7.12 60.74 33.81
CA ILE A 39 5.75 60.23 33.94
C ILE A 39 4.92 61.36 34.56
N THR A 40 3.69 61.56 34.08
CA THR A 40 2.65 62.36 34.74
C THR A 40 1.27 61.76 34.38
N PRO A 41 0.25 61.92 35.23
CA PRO A 41 -0.22 60.77 36.00
C PRO A 41 -1.70 60.42 35.82
N LEU A 42 -2.12 59.25 36.33
CA LEU A 42 -3.53 58.98 36.61
C LEU A 42 -3.94 59.68 37.91
N GLU A 43 -4.85 60.65 37.81
CA GLU A 43 -5.64 61.11 38.96
C GLU A 43 -6.79 60.15 39.24
N GLN A 44 -6.99 59.82 40.51
CA GLN A 44 -8.22 59.23 41.03
C GLN A 44 -8.89 60.26 41.95
N GLU A 45 -10.11 60.66 41.63
CA GLU A 45 -11.01 61.44 42.49
C GLU A 45 -12.36 60.72 42.62
N PRO A 46 -13.14 60.99 43.68
CA PRO A 46 -13.85 59.91 44.36
C PRO A 46 -15.29 59.63 43.91
N ALA A 47 -15.76 58.43 44.25
CA ALA A 47 -17.13 58.00 44.04
C ALA A 47 -18.15 58.85 44.83
N LYS A 48 -19.28 59.18 44.18
CA LYS A 48 -20.49 59.70 44.83
C LYS A 48 -21.68 58.87 44.35
N ALA A 49 -22.40 58.25 45.28
CA ALA A 49 -23.44 57.28 44.97
C ALA A 49 -24.85 57.90 44.96
N SER A 50 -25.66 57.57 43.95
CA SER A 50 -27.13 57.63 43.96
C SER A 50 -27.68 56.72 42.85
N GLN A 51 -28.56 55.79 43.21
CA GLN A 51 -29.29 54.84 42.33
C GLN A 51 -30.71 55.39 41.97
N PRO A 52 -31.55 54.69 41.18
CA PRO A 52 -31.32 53.91 39.96
C PRO A 52 -32.36 54.21 38.84
N SER A 53 -32.15 53.72 37.60
CA SER A 53 -33.23 53.34 36.67
C SER A 53 -32.74 52.33 35.61
N ASP A 54 -33.67 51.52 35.11
CA ASP A 54 -33.61 50.29 34.27
C ASP A 54 -32.29 49.77 33.63
N PRO A 55 -32.04 48.45 33.67
CA PRO A 55 -30.89 47.80 33.04
C PRO A 55 -31.17 47.36 31.59
N ASP A 56 -31.45 48.31 30.70
CA ASP A 56 -31.60 47.99 29.27
C ASP A 56 -30.22 47.93 28.56
N ILE A 57 -30.01 46.82 27.84
CA ILE A 57 -28.99 46.53 26.80
C ILE A 57 -27.65 47.29 26.92
N ARG A 58 -26.66 46.65 27.56
CA ARG A 58 -25.25 47.05 27.37
C ARG A 58 -24.79 46.71 25.95
N ASN A 59 -24.69 47.72 25.08
CA ASN A 59 -23.96 47.65 23.82
C ASN A 59 -22.46 47.37 24.07
N LEU A 60 -22.12 46.09 24.19
CA LEU A 60 -20.74 45.62 24.07
C LEU A 60 -20.33 45.68 22.60
N GLN A 61 -19.68 46.77 22.20
CA GLN A 61 -18.83 46.75 21.00
C GLN A 61 -17.67 45.78 21.25
N ILE A 62 -17.86 44.53 20.81
CA ILE A 62 -16.80 43.54 20.77
C ILE A 62 -15.74 44.06 19.78
N PRO A 63 -14.46 44.22 20.19
CA PRO A 63 -13.41 44.57 19.25
C PRO A 63 -13.34 43.51 18.14
N GLN A 64 -13.43 43.93 16.88
CA GLN A 64 -13.26 43.01 15.75
C GLN A 64 -11.87 42.37 15.82
N LEU A 65 -11.83 41.11 16.22
CA LEU A 65 -10.62 40.30 16.20
C LEU A 65 -10.16 40.22 14.74
N ARG A 66 -8.96 40.70 14.42
CA ARG A 66 -8.40 40.56 13.07
C ARG A 66 -8.04 39.10 12.84
N VAL A 67 -8.99 38.33 12.33
CA VAL A 67 -8.77 36.93 11.97
C VAL A 67 -7.82 36.88 10.78
N ASP A 68 -6.74 36.12 10.90
CA ASP A 68 -5.83 35.80 9.80
C ASP A 68 -6.62 35.08 8.69
N ALA A 69 -6.60 35.64 7.47
CA ALA A 69 -7.29 35.05 6.32
C ALA A 69 -6.81 33.61 6.04
N ALA A 70 -5.54 33.30 6.26
CA ALA A 70 -5.04 31.94 6.12
C ALA A 70 -5.63 30.99 7.18
N SER A 71 -5.95 31.49 8.38
CA SER A 71 -6.68 30.73 9.40
C SER A 71 -8.13 30.45 9.00
N VAL A 72 -8.81 31.43 8.38
CA VAL A 72 -10.15 31.22 7.82
C VAL A 72 -10.12 30.12 6.77
N TYR A 73 -9.22 30.21 5.78
CA TYR A 73 -9.11 29.21 4.72
C TYR A 73 -8.78 27.81 5.27
N ARG A 74 -7.88 27.68 6.26
CA ARG A 74 -7.59 26.39 6.91
C ARG A 74 -8.82 25.74 7.54
N GLU A 75 -9.75 26.52 8.11
CA GLU A 75 -11.03 26.02 8.65
C GLU A 75 -12.08 25.64 7.58
N MET A 76 -11.86 26.03 6.33
CA MET A 76 -12.78 25.76 5.21
C MET A 76 -12.43 24.46 4.47
N LEU A 77 -11.19 23.99 4.59
CA LEU A 77 -10.67 22.82 3.88
C LEU A 77 -11.23 21.51 4.40
N VAL A 78 -11.29 20.51 3.49
CA VAL A 78 -11.62 19.13 3.81
C VAL A 78 -10.45 18.24 3.42
N TYR A 79 -10.04 17.38 4.34
CA TYR A 79 -9.14 16.25 4.07
C TYR A 79 -9.98 15.00 3.91
N THR A 80 -9.56 14.11 3.02
CA THR A 80 -10.26 12.85 2.71
C THR A 80 -9.59 11.73 3.49
N ASP A 81 -10.34 11.04 4.35
CA ASP A 81 -9.82 9.87 5.05
C ASP A 81 -9.53 8.73 4.05
N PRO A 82 -8.41 7.99 4.18
CA PRO A 82 -8.09 6.88 3.27
C PRO A 82 -9.10 5.73 3.24
N GLU A 83 -10.04 5.68 4.21
CA GLU A 83 -10.97 4.56 4.41
C GLU A 83 -11.93 4.30 3.23
N GLU A 84 -12.28 5.32 2.45
CA GLU A 84 -13.23 5.18 1.33
C GLU A 84 -12.68 4.38 0.12
N GLY A 85 -11.43 3.94 0.19
CA GLY A 85 -10.84 2.99 -0.76
C GLY A 85 -10.78 1.54 -0.26
N SER A 86 -11.11 1.26 1.01
CA SER A 86 -10.67 0.04 1.70
C SER A 86 -11.81 -0.85 2.24
N ALA A 87 -12.62 -1.41 1.34
CA ALA A 87 -13.18 -2.74 1.61
C ALA A 87 -12.03 -3.77 1.60
N PRO A 88 -12.05 -4.83 2.43
CA PRO A 88 -11.10 -5.93 2.29
C PRO A 88 -11.21 -6.52 0.89
N GLN A 89 -10.15 -6.43 0.10
CA GLN A 89 -10.16 -6.95 -1.25
C GLN A 89 -9.88 -8.45 -1.20
N ASN A 90 -10.81 -9.24 -1.75
CA ASN A 90 -10.59 -10.65 -2.00
C ASN A 90 -9.60 -10.77 -3.16
N ILE A 91 -8.35 -11.11 -2.84
CA ILE A 91 -7.36 -11.48 -3.84
C ILE A 91 -7.68 -12.89 -4.34
N THR A 92 -7.57 -13.12 -5.65
CA THR A 92 -7.59 -14.45 -6.26
C THR A 92 -6.54 -14.48 -7.36
N GLU A 93 -5.44 -15.17 -7.10
CA GLU A 93 -4.31 -15.27 -8.01
C GLU A 93 -4.10 -16.70 -8.51
N HIS A 94 -3.73 -16.82 -9.78
CA HIS A 94 -3.53 -18.11 -10.44
C HIS A 94 -2.06 -18.26 -10.84
N LEU A 95 -1.34 -19.12 -10.12
CA LEU A 95 0.06 -19.46 -10.41
C LEU A 95 0.13 -20.87 -11.02
N THR A 96 1.20 -21.15 -11.77
CA THR A 96 1.51 -22.50 -12.25
C THR A 96 2.96 -22.83 -11.91
N ALA A 97 3.18 -24.02 -11.35
CA ALA A 97 4.51 -24.57 -11.12
C ALA A 97 4.74 -25.76 -12.05
N PHE A 98 5.79 -25.70 -12.88
CA PHE A 98 6.25 -26.83 -13.68
C PHE A 98 7.29 -27.60 -12.87
N ILE A 99 7.04 -28.88 -12.57
CA ILE A 99 7.94 -29.67 -11.73
C ILE A 99 8.38 -30.92 -12.49
N ASP A 100 9.68 -31.01 -12.73
CA ASP A 100 10.35 -32.17 -13.26
C ASP A 100 10.43 -33.28 -12.21
N TYR A 101 10.11 -34.50 -12.65
CA TYR A 101 10.21 -35.72 -11.84
C TYR A 101 10.93 -36.81 -12.64
N PRO A 102 11.77 -37.64 -11.99
CA PRO A 102 12.19 -38.91 -12.57
C PRO A 102 10.99 -39.76 -13.01
N ALA A 103 11.15 -40.59 -14.05
CA ALA A 103 10.07 -41.43 -14.57
C ALA A 103 9.39 -42.26 -13.46
N GLY A 104 8.06 -42.17 -13.39
CA GLY A 104 7.24 -42.84 -12.35
C GLY A 104 7.37 -42.28 -10.92
N SER A 105 8.29 -41.35 -10.65
CA SER A 105 8.51 -40.77 -9.33
C SER A 105 7.46 -39.70 -8.98
N ILE A 106 7.18 -39.60 -7.67
CA ILE A 106 6.34 -38.56 -7.05
C ILE A 106 7.17 -37.58 -6.21
N THR A 107 8.46 -37.86 -6.00
CA THR A 107 9.33 -37.09 -5.10
C THR A 107 9.75 -35.80 -5.75
N LEU A 108 9.39 -34.67 -5.14
CA LEU A 108 9.91 -33.36 -5.53
C LEU A 108 11.36 -33.24 -5.04
N THR A 109 12.28 -33.05 -5.98
CA THR A 109 13.70 -32.82 -5.71
C THR A 109 14.09 -31.48 -6.34
N PRO A 110 14.41 -30.43 -5.55
CA PRO A 110 14.68 -29.09 -6.10
C PRO A 110 15.88 -29.03 -7.05
N GLN A 111 16.82 -29.97 -6.94
CA GLN A 111 18.02 -30.06 -7.79
C GLN A 111 17.84 -30.94 -9.03
N TYR A 112 16.64 -31.49 -9.27
CA TYR A 112 16.35 -32.31 -10.45
C TYR A 112 15.74 -31.45 -11.57
N GLY A 113 16.23 -31.62 -12.81
CA GLY A 113 15.72 -30.88 -13.96
C GLY A 113 15.84 -29.36 -13.78
N ASN A 114 14.82 -28.61 -14.18
CA ASN A 114 14.75 -27.15 -13.99
C ASN A 114 14.17 -26.73 -12.62
N ASN A 115 13.85 -27.67 -11.72
CA ASN A 115 13.04 -27.43 -10.53
C ASN A 115 13.50 -26.26 -9.67
N ARG A 116 14.81 -26.01 -9.55
CA ARG A 116 15.33 -24.89 -8.76
C ARG A 116 14.82 -23.55 -9.29
N ALA A 117 14.91 -23.32 -10.59
CA ALA A 117 14.51 -22.06 -11.22
C ALA A 117 12.98 -21.89 -11.15
N GLU A 118 12.23 -22.95 -11.44
CA GLU A 118 10.76 -22.96 -11.34
C GLU A 118 10.28 -22.66 -9.91
N LEU A 119 10.96 -23.20 -8.89
CA LEU A 119 10.65 -22.95 -7.48
C LEU A 119 11.10 -21.56 -6.99
N GLU A 120 12.17 -20.99 -7.54
CA GLU A 120 12.57 -19.60 -7.31
C GLU A 120 11.51 -18.65 -7.91
N ILE A 121 11.13 -18.81 -9.18
CA ILE A 121 10.08 -18.03 -9.87
C ILE A 121 8.73 -18.13 -9.15
N LEU A 122 8.32 -19.34 -8.77
CA LEU A 122 7.11 -19.54 -7.98
C LEU A 122 7.20 -18.82 -6.63
N GLY A 123 8.35 -18.87 -5.96
CA GLY A 123 8.55 -18.22 -4.67
C GLY A 123 8.47 -16.70 -4.75
N ASP A 124 8.97 -16.12 -5.83
CA ASP A 124 8.93 -14.66 -6.05
C ASP A 124 7.49 -14.15 -6.24
N HIS A 125 6.63 -14.91 -6.94
CA HIS A 125 5.20 -14.60 -7.06
C HIS A 125 4.38 -14.98 -5.82
N LEU A 126 4.72 -16.06 -5.13
CA LEU A 126 3.93 -16.59 -4.01
C LEU A 126 4.19 -15.81 -2.70
N ARG A 127 5.44 -15.42 -2.41
CA ARG A 127 5.78 -14.75 -1.13
C ARG A 127 4.95 -13.50 -0.83
N PRO A 128 4.69 -12.57 -1.78
CA PRO A 128 3.81 -11.42 -1.55
C PRO A 128 2.39 -11.83 -1.15
N LEU A 129 1.85 -12.89 -1.77
CA LEU A 129 0.50 -13.37 -1.50
C LEU A 129 0.38 -14.02 -0.11
N LEU A 130 1.44 -14.71 0.34
CA LEU A 130 1.51 -15.28 1.69
C LEU A 130 1.55 -14.23 2.81
N ALA A 131 1.89 -12.98 2.49
CA ALA A 131 1.86 -11.88 3.44
C ALA A 131 0.43 -11.36 3.72
N SER A 132 -0.59 -11.81 2.96
CA SER A 132 -2.00 -11.50 3.21
C SER A 132 -2.56 -12.47 4.28
N PRO A 133 -2.76 -12.04 5.55
CA PRO A 133 -2.86 -12.96 6.67
C PRO A 133 -4.27 -13.49 6.94
N LYS A 134 -5.31 -12.81 6.42
CA LYS A 134 -6.71 -13.13 6.71
C LYS A 134 -7.31 -13.93 5.54
N GLY A 135 -7.98 -15.04 5.86
CA GLY A 135 -8.66 -15.87 4.86
C GLY A 135 -7.75 -16.61 3.87
N LEU A 136 -6.42 -16.61 4.05
CA LEU A 136 -5.48 -17.26 3.13
C LEU A 136 -5.83 -18.73 2.88
N HIS A 137 -6.10 -19.07 1.63
CA HIS A 137 -6.31 -20.42 1.15
C HIS A 137 -5.59 -20.65 -0.18
N ILE A 138 -4.89 -21.78 -0.29
CA ILE A 138 -4.16 -22.19 -1.49
C ILE A 138 -4.76 -23.50 -1.96
N LYS A 139 -5.54 -23.49 -3.05
CA LYS A 139 -5.96 -24.71 -3.74
C LYS A 139 -4.89 -25.13 -4.74
N LEU A 140 -4.35 -26.32 -4.58
CA LEU A 140 -3.46 -26.95 -5.53
C LEU A 140 -4.25 -27.90 -6.45
N THR A 141 -4.03 -27.83 -7.77
CA THR A 141 -4.61 -28.78 -8.73
C THR A 141 -3.50 -29.44 -9.55
N GLY A 142 -3.37 -30.75 -9.40
CA GLY A 142 -2.34 -31.56 -10.05
C GLY A 142 -2.67 -32.03 -11.45
N TYR A 143 -1.67 -31.98 -12.32
CA TYR A 143 -1.75 -32.49 -13.69
C TYR A 143 -0.58 -33.44 -14.01
N ALA A 144 -0.86 -34.41 -14.88
CA ALA A 144 0.11 -35.34 -15.44
C ALA A 144 0.12 -35.27 -16.97
N SER A 145 1.28 -35.57 -17.54
CA SER A 145 1.39 -35.93 -18.96
C SER A 145 0.61 -37.21 -19.28
N PRO A 146 0.05 -37.36 -20.49
CA PRO A 146 -0.64 -38.58 -20.89
C PRO A 146 0.35 -39.66 -21.38
N ASP A 147 1.46 -39.90 -20.68
CA ASP A 147 2.51 -40.87 -21.05
C ASP A 147 2.25 -42.29 -20.52
N GLY A 148 1.74 -42.43 -19.31
CA GLY A 148 1.34 -43.71 -18.71
C GLY A 148 -0.05 -44.22 -19.12
N SER A 149 -0.62 -45.13 -18.33
CA SER A 149 -2.05 -45.48 -18.40
C SER A 149 -2.86 -44.45 -17.61
N THR A 150 -4.16 -44.31 -17.91
CA THR A 150 -5.04 -43.33 -17.22
C THR A 150 -4.95 -43.48 -15.69
N LYS A 151 -4.97 -44.73 -15.19
CA LYS A 151 -4.84 -45.05 -13.76
C LYS A 151 -3.50 -44.64 -13.14
N GLU A 152 -2.39 -44.80 -13.86
CA GLU A 152 -1.07 -44.39 -13.35
C GLU A 152 -0.87 -42.88 -13.42
N ASN A 153 -1.38 -42.23 -14.46
CA ASN A 153 -1.29 -40.77 -14.61
C ASN A 153 -2.14 -40.06 -13.54
N GLU A 154 -3.33 -40.58 -13.25
CA GLU A 154 -4.19 -40.20 -12.11
C GLU A 154 -3.43 -40.32 -10.78
N ARG A 155 -2.84 -41.49 -10.52
CA ARG A 155 -2.04 -41.75 -9.31
C ARG A 155 -0.86 -40.78 -9.20
N LEU A 156 -0.18 -40.47 -10.31
CA LEU A 156 0.94 -39.54 -10.33
C LEU A 156 0.50 -38.10 -10.06
N ALA A 157 -0.57 -37.61 -10.71
CA ALA A 157 -1.09 -36.26 -10.52
C ALA A 157 -1.45 -35.99 -9.04
N GLY A 158 -2.26 -36.87 -8.43
CA GLY A 158 -2.64 -36.73 -7.02
C GLY A 158 -1.44 -36.78 -6.06
N ASN A 159 -0.60 -37.81 -6.17
CA ASN A 159 0.53 -37.98 -5.24
C ASN A 159 1.62 -36.91 -5.38
N ARG A 160 1.89 -36.41 -6.59
CA ARG A 160 2.83 -35.28 -6.81
C ARG A 160 2.31 -34.01 -6.14
N THR A 161 1.01 -33.76 -6.22
CA THR A 161 0.37 -32.58 -5.60
C THR A 161 0.36 -32.66 -4.08
N ILE A 162 0.18 -33.85 -3.51
CA ILE A 162 0.37 -34.09 -2.07
C ILE A 162 1.82 -33.80 -1.64
N GLN A 163 2.82 -34.27 -2.40
CA GLN A 163 4.23 -33.97 -2.09
C GLN A 163 4.56 -32.48 -2.26
N PHE A 164 3.95 -31.81 -3.24
CA PHE A 164 4.08 -30.37 -3.43
C PHE A 164 3.44 -29.57 -2.29
N LYS A 165 2.26 -29.97 -1.78
CA LYS A 165 1.68 -29.43 -0.53
C LYS A 165 2.69 -29.55 0.61
N ASN A 166 3.26 -30.74 0.83
CA ASN A 166 4.23 -30.96 1.90
C ASN A 166 5.48 -30.06 1.75
N TYR A 167 5.94 -29.83 0.52
CA TYR A 167 7.00 -28.87 0.22
C TYR A 167 6.58 -27.44 0.60
N LEU A 168 5.42 -26.95 0.16
CA LEU A 168 4.94 -25.60 0.48
C LEU A 168 4.78 -25.38 2.00
N LEU A 169 4.14 -26.33 2.70
CA LEU A 169 3.96 -26.28 4.16
C LEU A 169 5.31 -26.15 4.88
N LYS A 170 6.33 -26.91 4.44
CA LYS A 170 7.68 -26.87 5.04
C LYS A 170 8.46 -25.61 4.66
N GLN A 171 8.46 -25.24 3.38
CA GLN A 171 9.24 -24.14 2.82
C GLN A 171 8.77 -22.79 3.37
N TYR A 172 7.46 -22.60 3.47
CA TYR A 172 6.83 -21.34 3.88
C TYR A 172 6.25 -21.38 5.29
N LYS A 173 6.50 -22.46 6.05
CA LYS A 173 6.04 -22.67 7.44
C LYS A 173 4.51 -22.54 7.62
N LEU A 174 3.74 -22.91 6.59
CA LEU A 174 2.28 -22.77 6.59
C LEU A 174 1.62 -23.84 7.51
N PRO A 175 0.48 -23.51 8.15
CA PRO A 175 -0.21 -24.44 9.03
C PRO A 175 -0.86 -25.59 8.24
N ASN A 176 -0.78 -26.81 8.77
CA ASN A 176 -1.46 -27.97 8.21
C ASN A 176 -2.89 -28.12 8.77
N ASN A 177 -3.70 -27.07 8.61
CA ASN A 177 -5.06 -26.93 9.15
C ASN A 177 -6.16 -26.82 8.07
N GLY A 178 -5.80 -26.96 6.78
CA GLY A 178 -6.70 -26.72 5.65
C GLY A 178 -6.37 -25.46 4.82
N THR A 179 -5.45 -24.60 5.28
CA THR A 179 -4.93 -23.46 4.49
C THR A 179 -4.43 -23.87 3.11
N VAL A 180 -3.84 -25.07 2.97
CA VAL A 180 -3.49 -25.64 1.66
C VAL A 180 -4.36 -26.88 1.38
N SER A 181 -5.19 -26.80 0.35
CA SER A 181 -5.99 -27.92 -0.16
C SER A 181 -5.35 -28.55 -1.41
N VAL A 182 -5.73 -29.79 -1.71
CA VAL A 182 -5.20 -30.59 -2.84
C VAL A 182 -6.37 -31.17 -3.61
N ASP A 183 -6.28 -31.03 -4.93
CA ASP A 183 -7.14 -31.57 -5.95
C ASP A 183 -6.26 -32.07 -7.12
N TRP A 184 -6.79 -32.85 -8.06
CA TRP A 184 -6.06 -33.26 -9.26
C TRP A 184 -7.01 -33.58 -10.41
N ALA A 185 -6.59 -33.27 -11.62
CA ALA A 185 -7.35 -33.48 -12.85
C ALA A 185 -6.89 -34.72 -13.66
N GLY A 186 -5.85 -35.41 -13.19
CA GLY A 186 -5.25 -36.53 -13.90
C GLY A 186 -4.44 -36.06 -15.11
N GLU A 187 -4.81 -36.49 -16.31
CA GLU A 187 -4.08 -36.18 -17.56
C GLU A 187 -4.47 -34.81 -18.15
N ASP A 188 -3.48 -33.94 -18.42
CA ASP A 188 -3.71 -32.61 -19.00
C ASP A 188 -3.96 -32.64 -20.51
N TRP A 189 -5.09 -33.21 -20.90
CA TRP A 189 -5.52 -33.28 -22.30
C TRP A 189 -5.82 -31.90 -22.88
N GLU A 190 -6.32 -30.96 -22.07
CA GLU A 190 -6.54 -29.57 -22.48
C GLU A 190 -5.22 -28.79 -22.61
N GLY A 191 -4.26 -29.02 -21.72
CA GLY A 191 -2.89 -28.52 -21.87
C GLY A 191 -2.23 -29.04 -23.15
N LEU A 192 -2.37 -30.35 -23.44
CA LEU A 192 -1.86 -30.92 -24.70
C LEU A 192 -2.54 -30.27 -25.92
N ARG A 193 -3.85 -30.04 -25.84
CA ARG A 193 -4.59 -29.33 -26.89
C ARG A 193 -4.04 -27.92 -27.12
N ARG A 194 -3.85 -27.13 -26.05
CA ARG A 194 -3.32 -25.76 -26.12
C ARG A 194 -1.91 -25.72 -26.71
N GLU A 195 -0.99 -26.55 -26.19
CA GLU A 195 0.40 -26.60 -26.66
C GLU A 195 0.50 -27.03 -28.13
N VAL A 196 -0.32 -27.99 -28.56
CA VAL A 196 -0.35 -28.43 -29.98
C VAL A 196 -0.98 -27.36 -30.89
N ALA A 197 -2.08 -26.73 -30.46
CA ALA A 197 -2.74 -25.67 -31.23
C ALA A 197 -1.88 -24.41 -31.38
N ALA A 198 -1.04 -24.10 -30.40
CA ALA A 198 -0.07 -23.02 -30.44
C ALA A 198 1.25 -23.38 -31.16
N SER A 199 1.34 -24.56 -31.79
CA SER A 199 2.57 -25.04 -32.42
C SER A 199 2.49 -25.12 -33.94
N ASP A 200 3.58 -24.78 -34.63
CA ASP A 200 3.73 -24.91 -36.08
C ASP A 200 3.98 -26.37 -36.55
N LYS A 201 3.58 -27.37 -35.75
CA LYS A 201 3.81 -28.79 -36.07
C LYS A 201 2.87 -29.20 -37.20
N ALA A 202 3.41 -29.74 -38.30
CA ALA A 202 2.61 -30.18 -39.45
C ALA A 202 1.53 -31.25 -39.12
N TYR A 203 1.68 -32.00 -38.04
CA TYR A 203 0.69 -32.98 -37.57
C TYR A 203 -0.41 -32.36 -36.68
N ALA A 204 -0.33 -31.08 -36.30
CA ALA A 204 -1.23 -30.47 -35.31
C ALA A 204 -2.73 -30.64 -35.67
N PRO A 205 -3.19 -30.43 -36.92
CA PRO A 205 -4.60 -30.65 -37.26
C PRO A 205 -5.09 -32.09 -37.01
N GLN A 206 -4.24 -33.09 -37.27
CA GLN A 206 -4.57 -34.51 -37.02
C GLN A 206 -4.63 -34.83 -35.52
N VAL A 207 -3.70 -34.27 -34.73
CA VAL A 207 -3.69 -34.45 -33.27
C VAL A 207 -4.91 -33.78 -32.65
N LEU A 208 -5.21 -32.53 -33.00
CA LEU A 208 -6.37 -31.80 -32.48
C LEU A 208 -7.69 -32.52 -32.80
N ALA A 209 -7.85 -33.06 -34.01
CA ALA A 209 -9.02 -33.86 -34.39
C ALA A 209 -9.19 -35.13 -33.52
N ILE A 210 -8.10 -35.78 -33.11
CA ILE A 210 -8.17 -36.94 -32.19
C ILE A 210 -8.54 -36.51 -30.77
N LEU A 211 -8.00 -35.38 -30.29
CA LEU A 211 -8.32 -34.84 -28.96
C LEU A 211 -9.81 -34.50 -28.86
N ASP A 212 -10.35 -33.81 -29.87
CA ASP A 212 -11.76 -33.37 -29.94
C ASP A 212 -12.72 -34.55 -30.22
N GLY A 213 -12.35 -35.45 -31.13
CA GLY A 213 -13.21 -36.55 -31.57
C GLY A 213 -13.24 -37.77 -30.65
N THR A 214 -12.36 -37.87 -29.66
CA THR A 214 -12.23 -39.07 -28.80
C THR A 214 -12.38 -38.73 -27.32
N ALA A 215 -13.51 -39.10 -26.72
CA ALA A 215 -13.79 -38.85 -25.31
C ALA A 215 -12.99 -39.75 -24.33
N ASN A 216 -12.80 -41.04 -24.64
CA ASN A 216 -12.09 -41.95 -23.75
C ASN A 216 -10.56 -41.75 -23.84
N ALA A 217 -9.92 -41.48 -22.71
CA ALA A 217 -8.50 -41.14 -22.63
C ALA A 217 -7.55 -42.25 -23.15
N ASP A 218 -7.77 -43.52 -22.78
CA ASP A 218 -6.95 -44.63 -23.27
C ASP A 218 -7.10 -44.84 -24.79
N SER A 219 -8.31 -44.68 -25.33
CA SER A 219 -8.59 -44.70 -26.78
C SER A 219 -7.90 -43.54 -27.50
N ARG A 220 -7.99 -42.33 -26.94
CA ARG A 220 -7.33 -41.11 -27.45
C ARG A 220 -5.81 -41.32 -27.49
N ARG A 221 -5.21 -41.79 -26.40
CA ARG A 221 -3.77 -42.14 -26.32
C ARG A 221 -3.37 -43.22 -27.33
N LYS A 222 -4.21 -44.25 -27.53
CA LYS A 222 -3.99 -45.31 -28.53
C LYS A 222 -3.99 -44.76 -29.96
N GLN A 223 -4.92 -43.88 -30.31
CA GLN A 223 -4.97 -43.23 -31.62
C GLN A 223 -3.74 -42.35 -31.87
N LEU A 224 -3.34 -41.52 -30.90
CA LEU A 224 -2.13 -40.70 -30.98
C LEU A 224 -0.86 -41.56 -31.16
N ARG A 225 -0.76 -42.70 -30.46
CA ARG A 225 0.33 -43.69 -30.65
C ARG A 225 0.30 -44.38 -32.02
N GLY A 226 -0.84 -44.42 -32.70
CA GLY A 226 -0.96 -44.95 -34.06
C GLY A 226 -0.48 -44.00 -35.17
N LEU A 227 -0.53 -42.68 -34.93
CA LEU A 227 -0.14 -41.66 -35.92
C LEU A 227 1.31 -41.83 -36.38
N ALA A 228 1.51 -41.87 -37.70
CA ALA A 228 2.80 -42.00 -38.38
C ALA A 228 3.71 -43.09 -37.76
N LYS A 229 3.14 -44.28 -37.48
CA LYS A 229 3.86 -45.41 -36.85
C LYS A 229 4.47 -45.05 -35.48
N GLY A 230 3.81 -44.16 -34.73
CA GLY A 230 4.23 -43.68 -33.41
C GLY A 230 5.24 -42.52 -33.43
N ALA A 231 5.64 -42.01 -34.60
CA ALA A 231 6.58 -40.89 -34.70
C ALA A 231 6.01 -39.60 -34.10
N VAL A 232 4.72 -39.30 -34.36
CA VAL A 232 4.04 -38.12 -33.79
C VAL A 232 4.03 -38.19 -32.27
N TYR A 233 3.64 -39.33 -31.68
CA TYR A 233 3.57 -39.48 -30.23
C TYR A 233 4.92 -39.25 -29.54
N LYS A 234 6.02 -39.77 -30.11
CA LYS A 234 7.37 -39.54 -29.58
C LYS A 234 7.78 -38.07 -29.62
N ASP A 235 7.35 -37.33 -30.65
CA ASP A 235 7.60 -35.89 -30.75
C ASP A 235 6.71 -35.08 -29.79
N LEU A 236 5.47 -35.49 -29.55
CA LEU A 236 4.60 -34.92 -28.50
C LEU A 236 5.23 -35.11 -27.11
N GLU A 237 5.71 -36.32 -26.83
CA GLU A 237 6.37 -36.69 -25.56
C GLU A 237 7.65 -35.87 -25.33
N LYS A 238 8.46 -35.67 -26.38
CA LYS A 238 9.68 -34.87 -26.31
C LYS A 238 9.42 -33.36 -26.24
N THR A 239 8.40 -32.85 -26.95
CA THR A 239 8.19 -31.40 -27.12
C THR A 239 7.28 -30.80 -26.05
N PHE A 240 6.20 -31.49 -25.67
CA PHE A 240 5.11 -30.88 -24.88
C PHE A 240 4.91 -31.50 -23.50
N PHE A 241 5.14 -32.81 -23.32
CA PHE A 241 4.71 -33.51 -22.09
C PHE A 241 5.39 -32.99 -20.81
N ALA A 242 6.58 -32.38 -20.88
CA ALA A 242 7.19 -31.73 -19.73
C ALA A 242 6.30 -30.60 -19.16
N ARG A 243 5.72 -29.76 -20.02
CA ARG A 243 4.81 -28.67 -19.63
C ARG A 243 3.48 -29.16 -19.06
N LEU A 244 3.07 -30.38 -19.39
CA LEU A 244 1.83 -30.99 -18.87
C LEU A 244 1.98 -31.53 -17.45
N ARG A 245 3.21 -31.67 -16.94
CA ARG A 245 3.52 -32.08 -15.57
C ARG A 245 3.58 -30.85 -14.67
N ARG A 246 2.43 -30.21 -14.52
CA ARG A 246 2.27 -28.94 -13.81
C ARG A 246 1.32 -29.05 -12.62
N ILE A 247 1.49 -28.13 -11.68
CA ILE A 247 0.57 -27.93 -10.56
C ILE A 247 0.08 -26.50 -10.66
N GLU A 248 -1.23 -26.31 -10.82
CA GLU A 248 -1.86 -25.00 -10.73
C GLU A 248 -2.12 -24.68 -9.25
N LEU A 249 -1.88 -23.43 -8.87
CA LEU A 249 -2.17 -22.90 -7.54
C LEU A 249 -3.20 -21.78 -7.72
N THR A 250 -4.36 -21.92 -7.08
CA THR A 250 -5.29 -20.79 -6.88
C THR A 250 -5.10 -20.30 -5.45
N VAL A 251 -4.54 -19.11 -5.31
CA VAL A 251 -4.26 -18.46 -4.03
C VAL A 251 -5.36 -17.42 -3.79
N THR A 252 -6.12 -17.60 -2.72
CA THR A 252 -7.15 -16.65 -2.29
C THR A 252 -6.84 -16.12 -0.91
N GLY A 253 -7.29 -14.90 -0.61
CA GLY A 253 -7.13 -14.29 0.71
C GLY A 253 -7.71 -12.88 0.73
N GLU A 254 -7.79 -12.31 1.93
CA GLU A 254 -8.15 -10.91 2.14
C GLU A 254 -6.88 -10.09 2.40
N THR A 255 -6.62 -9.07 1.59
CA THR A 255 -5.74 -7.99 2.04
C THR A 255 -6.42 -7.23 3.18
N PRO A 256 -5.72 -6.91 4.27
CA PRO A 256 -6.26 -6.04 5.30
C PRO A 256 -6.67 -4.70 4.68
N ALA A 257 -7.81 -4.15 5.11
CA ALA A 257 -8.01 -2.71 5.00
C ALA A 257 -6.83 -2.02 5.71
N VAL A 258 -6.42 -0.83 5.23
CA VAL A 258 -5.16 -0.15 5.62
C VAL A 258 -5.08 0.16 7.12
N ASN A 259 -6.19 0.04 7.85
CA ASN A 259 -6.29 0.30 9.29
C ASN A 259 -6.09 -0.96 10.15
N ALA A 260 -4.94 -1.60 9.96
CA ALA A 260 -4.30 -2.40 11.00
C ALA A 260 -3.21 -1.56 11.69
N VAL A 261 -3.63 -0.54 12.46
CA VAL A 261 -2.73 0.22 13.33
C VAL A 261 -2.17 -0.74 14.40
N GLY A 262 -1.00 -1.29 14.11
CA GLY A 262 -0.41 -2.38 14.88
C GLY A 262 0.98 -2.83 14.41
N GLN A 263 1.66 -2.05 13.56
CA GLN A 263 3.08 -2.24 13.26
C GLN A 263 3.93 -1.53 14.33
N GLY A 264 5.08 -2.12 14.67
CA GLY A 264 5.96 -1.60 15.72
C GLY A 264 6.62 -0.28 15.31
N SER A 265 6.97 0.57 16.29
CA SER A 265 7.59 1.89 16.04
C SER A 265 8.82 1.84 15.12
N VAL A 266 9.58 0.75 15.19
CA VAL A 266 10.79 0.50 14.37
C VAL A 266 10.47 0.48 12.87
N GLU A 267 9.33 -0.08 12.46
CA GLU A 267 8.95 -0.18 11.04
C GLU A 267 8.54 1.19 10.48
N LEU A 268 7.86 2.01 11.29
CA LEU A 268 7.52 3.40 10.97
C LEU A 268 8.76 4.29 10.84
N ASP A 269 9.76 4.10 11.70
CA ASP A 269 11.04 4.82 11.63
C ASP A 269 11.82 4.46 10.33
N GLU A 270 11.84 3.18 9.93
CA GLU A 270 12.44 2.73 8.66
C GLU A 270 11.68 3.24 7.42
N LEU A 271 10.35 3.26 7.46
CA LEU A 271 9.50 3.82 6.41
C LEU A 271 9.69 5.34 6.26
N ALA A 272 9.74 6.07 7.38
CA ALA A 272 10.05 7.50 7.37
C ALA A 272 11.46 7.76 6.82
N ALA A 273 12.47 6.95 7.16
CA ALA A 273 13.80 7.07 6.58
C ALA A 273 13.81 6.81 5.05
N ARG A 274 13.00 5.85 4.56
CA ARG A 274 12.82 5.58 3.12
C ARG A 274 12.11 6.72 2.38
N LEU A 275 11.23 7.47 3.02
CA LEU A 275 10.59 8.66 2.42
C LEU A 275 11.62 9.69 1.96
N TYR A 276 12.64 9.97 2.77
CA TYR A 276 13.67 10.96 2.43
C TYR A 276 14.80 10.38 1.58
N THR A 277 15.15 9.10 1.74
CA THR A 277 16.31 8.49 1.07
C THR A 277 15.98 7.81 -0.26
N ALA A 278 14.79 7.22 -0.39
CA ALA A 278 14.40 6.41 -1.54
C ALA A 278 12.86 6.41 -1.79
N PRO A 279 12.16 7.56 -1.86
CA PRO A 279 10.69 7.62 -1.90
C PRO A 279 10.07 6.89 -3.11
N LYS A 280 10.81 6.76 -4.21
CA LYS A 280 10.39 6.01 -5.41
C LYS A 280 10.21 4.51 -5.16
N THR A 281 10.75 3.99 -4.05
CA THR A 281 10.64 2.58 -3.63
C THR A 281 9.43 2.31 -2.73
N LEU A 282 8.71 3.34 -2.28
CA LEU A 282 7.56 3.18 -1.41
C LEU A 282 6.32 2.76 -2.22
N SER A 283 5.56 1.79 -1.70
CA SER A 283 4.25 1.40 -2.22
C SER A 283 3.16 2.41 -1.84
N GLN A 284 1.99 2.34 -2.48
CA GLN A 284 0.86 3.21 -2.15
C GLN A 284 0.40 3.02 -0.69
N GLU A 285 0.45 1.79 -0.20
CA GLU A 285 0.10 1.39 1.16
C GLU A 285 1.13 1.92 2.17
N GLU A 286 2.43 1.84 1.84
CA GLU A 286 3.50 2.40 2.68
C GLU A 286 3.36 3.93 2.81
N PHE A 287 3.03 4.65 1.72
CA PHE A 287 2.71 6.08 1.79
C PHE A 287 1.50 6.37 2.71
N LEU A 288 0.43 5.56 2.66
CA LEU A 288 -0.74 5.75 3.52
C LEU A 288 -0.43 5.48 5.00
N GLN A 289 0.41 4.48 5.30
CA GLN A 289 0.88 4.22 6.67
C GLN A 289 1.69 5.39 7.23
N ILE A 290 2.61 5.95 6.44
CA ILE A 290 3.38 7.15 6.82
C ILE A 290 2.45 8.36 6.97
N ALA A 291 1.47 8.53 6.07
CA ALA A 291 0.53 9.66 6.15
C ALA A 291 -0.31 9.64 7.44
N ALA A 292 -0.67 8.46 7.94
CA ALA A 292 -1.51 8.30 9.12
C ALA A 292 -0.89 8.81 10.43
N VAL A 293 0.44 8.97 10.51
CA VAL A 293 1.10 9.54 11.70
C VAL A 293 1.25 11.06 11.67
N TYR A 294 1.03 11.71 10.53
CA TYR A 294 1.11 13.16 10.40
C TYR A 294 -0.27 13.81 10.50
N ARG A 295 -0.34 14.96 11.19
CA ARG A 295 -1.59 15.71 11.33
C ARG A 295 -1.89 16.45 10.01
N PRO A 296 -3.14 16.42 9.51
CA PRO A 296 -3.55 17.25 8.38
C PRO A 296 -3.18 18.73 8.57
N GLY A 297 -2.67 19.34 7.50
CA GLY A 297 -2.21 20.74 7.50
C GLY A 297 -0.81 21.00 8.05
N THR A 298 -0.01 19.96 8.34
CA THR A 298 1.44 20.12 8.55
C THR A 298 2.25 19.93 7.26
N GLU A 299 3.48 20.43 7.24
CA GLU A 299 4.40 20.29 6.11
C GLU A 299 4.75 18.81 5.83
N GLN A 300 4.89 17.98 6.87
CA GLN A 300 5.13 16.54 6.71
C GLN A 300 3.93 15.83 6.06
N TYR A 301 2.70 16.20 6.45
CA TYR A 301 1.49 15.68 5.81
C TYR A 301 1.43 16.06 4.33
N ARG A 302 1.81 17.30 4.00
CA ARG A 302 1.95 17.76 2.61
C ARG A 302 2.97 16.91 1.85
N GLU A 303 4.20 16.80 2.35
CA GLU A 303 5.31 16.11 1.67
C GLU A 303 4.95 14.67 1.30
N VAL A 304 4.38 13.91 2.24
CA VAL A 304 3.95 12.53 2.01
C VAL A 304 2.90 12.45 0.90
N TYR A 305 1.85 13.28 0.97
CA TYR A 305 0.78 13.24 -0.02
C TYR A 305 1.16 13.81 -1.38
N GLU A 306 2.04 14.81 -1.46
CA GLU A 306 2.57 15.30 -2.74
C GLU A 306 3.45 14.24 -3.42
N LEU A 307 4.40 13.63 -2.69
CA LEU A 307 5.21 12.53 -3.21
C LEU A 307 4.34 11.37 -3.70
N MET A 308 3.33 11.00 -2.92
CA MET A 308 2.34 9.98 -3.28
C MET A 308 1.54 10.40 -4.54
N ALA A 309 1.06 11.64 -4.63
CA ALA A 309 0.27 12.16 -5.75
C ALA A 309 1.09 12.33 -7.04
N TYR A 310 2.40 12.56 -6.96
CA TYR A 310 3.30 12.50 -8.11
C TYR A 310 3.64 11.06 -8.53
N ARG A 311 3.80 10.14 -7.57
CA ARG A 311 4.15 8.73 -7.84
C ARG A 311 2.97 7.89 -8.31
N PHE A 312 1.76 8.20 -7.87
CA PHE A 312 0.50 7.51 -8.17
C PHE A 312 -0.56 8.53 -8.63
N PRO A 313 -0.50 9.03 -9.89
CA PRO A 313 -1.43 10.03 -10.39
C PRO A 313 -2.91 9.63 -10.28
N ASP A 314 -3.20 8.33 -10.46
CA ASP A 314 -4.55 7.77 -10.38
C ASP A 314 -5.05 7.58 -8.94
N CYS A 315 -4.18 7.68 -7.93
CA CYS A 315 -4.58 7.57 -6.52
C CYS A 315 -5.36 8.82 -6.10
N ARG A 316 -6.68 8.71 -6.12
CA ARG A 316 -7.59 9.82 -5.89
C ARG A 316 -7.47 10.47 -4.52
N VAL A 317 -7.30 9.65 -3.47
CA VAL A 317 -7.05 10.13 -2.09
C VAL A 317 -5.77 10.97 -2.03
N ALA A 318 -4.71 10.55 -2.76
CA ALA A 318 -3.48 11.31 -2.82
C ALA A 318 -3.67 12.69 -3.47
N GLN A 319 -4.37 12.77 -4.62
CA GLN A 319 -4.65 14.05 -5.26
C GLN A 319 -5.50 14.98 -4.37
N LEU A 320 -6.53 14.44 -3.70
CA LEU A 320 -7.41 15.20 -2.81
C LEU A 320 -6.67 15.77 -1.58
N ASN A 321 -5.84 14.95 -0.93
CA ASN A 321 -5.10 15.36 0.26
C ASN A 321 -3.88 16.24 -0.06
N ALA A 322 -3.21 16.03 -1.19
CA ALA A 322 -2.16 16.93 -1.68
C ALA A 322 -2.74 18.33 -2.01
N MET A 323 -3.92 18.38 -2.67
CA MET A 323 -4.63 19.64 -2.90
C MET A 323 -4.99 20.36 -1.59
N ALA A 324 -5.57 19.65 -0.62
CA ALA A 324 -5.93 20.21 0.68
C ALA A 324 -4.69 20.74 1.43
N ALA A 325 -3.60 19.97 1.45
CA ALA A 325 -2.37 20.34 2.12
C ALA A 325 -1.70 21.57 1.47
N ALA A 326 -1.68 21.64 0.13
CA ALA A 326 -1.16 22.81 -0.60
C ALA A 326 -1.96 24.08 -0.26
N LEU A 327 -3.30 24.02 -0.29
CA LEU A 327 -4.17 25.14 0.11
C LEU A 327 -3.94 25.59 1.56
N SER A 328 -3.71 24.64 2.47
CA SER A 328 -3.51 24.93 3.90
C SER A 328 -2.27 25.79 4.18
N LEU A 329 -1.28 25.74 3.28
CA LEU A 329 -0.04 26.51 3.30
C LEU A 329 -0.05 27.69 2.31
N GLY A 330 -1.17 27.98 1.65
CA GLY A 330 -1.29 29.09 0.69
C GLY A 330 -0.77 28.80 -0.73
N ASP A 331 -0.34 27.58 -1.04
CA ASP A 331 0.21 27.21 -2.35
C ASP A 331 -0.91 26.93 -3.36
N LYS A 332 -1.35 27.99 -4.02
CA LYS A 332 -2.41 27.95 -5.03
C LYS A 332 -1.99 27.23 -6.31
N GLU A 333 -0.71 27.18 -6.65
CA GLU A 333 -0.24 26.56 -7.88
C GLU A 333 -0.23 25.03 -7.76
N SER A 334 0.36 24.50 -6.67
CA SER A 334 0.31 23.06 -6.38
C SER A 334 -1.13 22.59 -6.18
N ALA A 335 -1.96 23.39 -5.47
CA ALA A 335 -3.39 23.11 -5.33
C ALA A 335 -4.13 23.03 -6.68
N ARG A 336 -3.79 23.89 -7.65
CA ARG A 336 -4.38 23.87 -9.00
C ARG A 336 -3.96 22.62 -9.78
N ILE A 337 -2.70 22.19 -9.67
CA ILE A 337 -2.17 20.97 -10.33
C ILE A 337 -2.88 19.72 -9.82
N PHE A 338 -2.94 19.51 -8.50
CA PHE A 338 -3.63 18.35 -7.92
C PHE A 338 -5.15 18.45 -8.11
N GLY A 339 -5.71 19.65 -7.95
CA GLY A 339 -7.13 19.95 -8.18
C GLY A 339 -7.61 19.62 -9.58
N GLN A 340 -6.83 19.89 -10.63
CA GLN A 340 -7.18 19.50 -12.01
C GLN A 340 -7.32 17.97 -12.16
N ARG A 341 -6.47 17.19 -11.49
CA ARG A 341 -6.51 15.72 -11.55
C ARG A 341 -7.72 15.12 -10.82
N CYS A 342 -8.30 15.84 -9.87
CA CYS A 342 -9.52 15.44 -9.14
C CYS A 342 -10.74 16.31 -9.43
N ALA A 343 -10.76 17.11 -10.51
CA ALA A 343 -11.81 18.09 -10.80
C ALA A 343 -13.23 17.51 -10.92
N GLU A 344 -13.36 16.25 -11.37
CA GLU A 344 -14.64 15.53 -11.45
C GLU A 344 -14.97 14.72 -10.18
N ASP A 345 -14.11 14.71 -9.16
CA ASP A 345 -14.40 14.08 -7.87
C ASP A 345 -15.24 15.00 -7.00
N PRO A 346 -16.45 14.59 -6.56
CA PRO A 346 -17.29 15.40 -5.69
C PRO A 346 -16.63 15.85 -4.38
N ARG A 347 -15.69 15.06 -3.85
CA ARG A 347 -14.95 15.38 -2.62
C ARG A 347 -13.96 16.55 -2.82
N SER A 348 -13.57 16.84 -4.07
CA SER A 348 -12.72 18.00 -4.37
C SER A 348 -13.46 19.34 -4.24
N TYR A 349 -14.79 19.35 -4.38
CA TYR A 349 -15.54 20.59 -4.67
C TYR A 349 -15.43 21.66 -3.58
N ILE A 350 -15.31 21.29 -2.30
CA ILE A 350 -15.02 22.26 -1.24
C ILE A 350 -13.64 22.89 -1.43
N ASN A 351 -12.61 22.10 -1.68
CA ASN A 351 -11.24 22.61 -1.82
C ASN A 351 -11.09 23.44 -3.11
N GLN A 352 -11.81 23.08 -4.19
CA GLN A 352 -11.93 23.92 -5.39
C GLN A 352 -12.57 25.28 -5.09
N GLY A 353 -13.65 25.29 -4.30
CA GLY A 353 -14.27 26.54 -3.85
C GLY A 353 -13.33 27.40 -2.99
N VAL A 354 -12.52 26.79 -2.11
CA VAL A 354 -11.50 27.50 -1.32
C VAL A 354 -10.40 28.08 -2.22
N LEU A 355 -9.91 27.34 -3.22
CA LEU A 355 -8.94 27.85 -4.20
C LEU A 355 -9.49 29.09 -4.93
N LEU A 356 -10.76 29.06 -5.34
CA LEU A 356 -11.43 30.19 -6.00
C LEU A 356 -11.58 31.41 -5.08
N LEU A 357 -11.87 31.23 -3.79
CA LEU A 357 -11.84 32.33 -2.81
C LEU A 357 -10.44 32.94 -2.67
N MET A 358 -9.39 32.11 -2.64
CA MET A 358 -7.99 32.56 -2.56
C MET A 358 -7.50 33.22 -3.87
N ASP A 359 -8.19 32.98 -5.00
CA ASP A 359 -8.06 33.71 -6.26
C ASP A 359 -8.96 34.97 -6.32
N GLY A 360 -9.85 35.17 -5.35
CA GLY A 360 -10.76 36.32 -5.24
C GLY A 360 -12.09 36.19 -5.98
N ASP A 361 -12.34 35.06 -6.64
CA ASP A 361 -13.58 34.73 -7.34
C ASP A 361 -14.60 34.11 -6.38
N VAL A 362 -15.28 35.01 -5.66
CA VAL A 362 -16.26 34.65 -4.63
C VAL A 362 -17.54 34.04 -5.24
N ASN A 363 -17.88 34.39 -6.49
CA ASN A 363 -19.07 33.88 -7.16
C ASN A 363 -18.90 32.40 -7.52
N SER A 364 -17.83 32.05 -8.24
CA SER A 364 -17.56 30.65 -8.61
C SER A 364 -17.32 29.79 -7.37
N ALA A 365 -16.70 30.35 -6.31
CA ALA A 365 -16.55 29.65 -5.05
C ALA A 365 -17.91 29.27 -4.42
N CYS A 366 -18.88 30.19 -4.40
CA CYS A 366 -20.23 29.90 -3.93
C CYS A 366 -20.89 28.76 -4.72
N ASP A 367 -20.70 28.70 -6.03
CA ASP A 367 -21.23 27.62 -6.87
C ASP A 367 -20.57 26.27 -6.58
N TYR A 368 -19.26 26.24 -6.35
CA TYR A 368 -18.56 25.02 -5.91
C TYR A 368 -19.04 24.54 -4.52
N PHE A 369 -19.28 25.45 -3.56
CA PHE A 369 -19.85 25.06 -2.27
C PHE A 369 -21.29 24.55 -2.39
N ARG A 370 -22.11 25.10 -3.29
CA ARG A 370 -23.43 24.54 -3.62
C ARG A 370 -23.30 23.14 -4.24
N LYS A 371 -22.37 22.96 -5.19
CA LYS A 371 -22.07 21.67 -5.85
C LYS A 371 -21.63 20.60 -4.84
N ALA A 372 -20.94 20.98 -3.77
CA ALA A 372 -20.47 20.08 -2.71
C ALA A 372 -21.53 19.67 -1.66
N MET A 373 -22.74 20.24 -1.71
CA MET A 373 -23.79 19.95 -0.71
C MET A 373 -24.20 18.47 -0.58
N PRO A 374 -24.24 17.64 -1.65
CA PRO A 374 -24.58 16.22 -1.51
C PRO A 374 -23.57 15.44 -0.67
N GLU A 375 -22.27 15.74 -0.80
CA GLU A 375 -21.17 15.01 -0.15
C GLU A 375 -20.91 15.50 1.28
N ASN A 376 -20.80 16.82 1.47
CA ASN A 376 -20.43 17.41 2.76
C ASN A 376 -21.32 18.63 3.08
N PRO A 377 -22.62 18.41 3.36
CA PRO A 377 -23.59 19.50 3.53
C PRO A 377 -23.26 20.43 4.71
N ARG A 378 -22.56 19.94 5.75
CA ARG A 378 -22.20 20.76 6.92
C ARG A 378 -21.11 21.77 6.56
N GLN A 379 -20.00 21.30 6.00
CA GLN A 379 -18.88 22.18 5.66
C GLN A 379 -19.22 23.08 4.46
N ALA A 380 -19.94 22.55 3.46
CA ALA A 380 -20.44 23.33 2.32
C ALA A 380 -21.27 24.55 2.76
N ARG A 381 -22.19 24.38 3.73
CA ARG A 381 -23.01 25.48 4.27
C ARG A 381 -22.17 26.49 5.05
N LYS A 382 -21.23 26.04 5.91
CA LYS A 382 -20.31 26.94 6.63
C LYS A 382 -19.51 27.79 5.64
N ASN A 383 -18.93 27.15 4.62
CA ASN A 383 -18.09 27.83 3.63
C ASN A 383 -18.88 28.81 2.77
N LEU A 384 -20.10 28.43 2.36
CA LEU A 384 -20.99 29.31 1.59
C LEU A 384 -21.38 30.57 2.38
N ALA A 385 -21.66 30.45 3.68
CA ALA A 385 -21.95 31.61 4.54
C ALA A 385 -20.75 32.57 4.62
N VAL A 386 -19.55 32.05 4.88
CA VAL A 386 -18.30 32.84 4.89
C VAL A 386 -18.07 33.55 3.55
N ALA A 387 -18.28 32.86 2.42
CA ALA A 387 -18.16 33.46 1.10
C ALA A 387 -19.19 34.59 0.87
N GLN A 388 -20.43 34.42 1.35
CA GLN A 388 -21.48 35.43 1.23
C GLN A 388 -21.21 36.68 2.08
N GLU A 389 -20.67 36.52 3.29
CA GLU A 389 -20.22 37.64 4.13
C GLU A 389 -19.11 38.44 3.44
N LEU A 390 -18.16 37.77 2.77
CA LEU A 390 -17.10 38.42 1.99
C LEU A 390 -17.62 39.19 0.75
N MET A 391 -18.79 38.83 0.21
CA MET A 391 -19.44 39.62 -0.85
C MET A 391 -20.12 40.88 -0.28
N GLY A 392 -20.76 40.78 0.90
CA GLY A 392 -21.49 41.89 1.53
C GLY A 392 -20.61 42.97 2.17
N GLN A 393 -19.28 42.78 2.19
CA GLN A 393 -18.29 43.74 2.70
C GLN A 393 -17.55 44.53 1.60
N ARG A 394 -17.92 44.32 0.32
CA ARG A 394 -17.38 45.03 -0.85
C ARG A 394 -18.38 46.06 -1.39
#